data_AF-N6V3L5-F1
#
_entry.id   AF-N6V3L5-F1
#
_cell.length_a   1.000
_cell.length_b   1.000
_cell.length_c   1.000
_cell.angle_alpha   90.00
_cell.angle_beta   90.00
_cell.angle_gamma   90.00
#
_symmetry.space_group_name_H-M   'P 1'
#
loop_
_entity.id
_entity.type
_entity.pdbx_description
1 polymer ?
#
loop_
_entity_poly.entity_id
_entity_poly.type
_entity_poly.pdbx_seq_one_letter_code
_entity_poly.pdbx_strand_id
1 'polypeptide(L)'
;MKHLVVAGSILLAAAPGEAVPTMADVPALAKTAVARRIDVPASAIHILNAKPSERMPGFVVCGRVDTASGTGDSERFFVIIPGDFAILDRDGRSLVDTYWSANHCE
;
A
#
# COMPACT_ATOMS: atom_id res chain seq x y z
N MET A 1 1.61 33.32 -38.66
CA MET A 1 0.31 32.71 -38.34
C MET A 1 0.53 31.74 -37.19
N LYS A 2 -0.17 31.93 -36.06
CA LYS A 2 0.02 31.16 -34.81
C LYS A 2 -0.73 29.83 -34.93
N HIS A 3 -0.02 28.70 -34.94
CA HIS A 3 -0.66 27.39 -34.81
C HIS A 3 -0.81 27.06 -33.32
N LEU A 4 -2.05 27.09 -32.84
CA LEU A 4 -2.44 26.61 -31.53
C LEU A 4 -2.24 25.10 -31.46
N VAL A 5 -1.39 24.63 -30.54
CA VAL A 5 -1.31 23.23 -30.17
C VAL A 5 -2.39 22.97 -29.12
N VAL A 6 -3.46 22.27 -29.51
CA VAL A 6 -4.43 21.72 -28.56
C VAL A 6 -3.81 20.48 -27.95
N ALA A 7 -3.33 20.60 -26.71
CA ALA A 7 -2.95 19.46 -25.90
C ALA A 7 -4.24 18.77 -25.41
N GLY A 8 -4.59 17.67 -26.07
CA GLY A 8 -5.69 16.82 -25.63
C GLY A 8 -5.34 16.13 -24.32
N SER A 9 -5.89 16.62 -23.22
CA SER A 9 -5.80 15.98 -21.91
C SER A 9 -6.49 14.62 -21.97
N ILE A 10 -5.69 13.55 -21.98
CA ILE A 10 -6.20 12.18 -21.91
C ILE A 10 -6.70 11.97 -20.47
N LEU A 11 -8.00 12.18 -20.25
CA LEU A 11 -8.66 11.79 -19.01
C LEU A 11 -8.69 10.26 -18.99
N LEU A 12 -7.82 9.64 -18.19
CA LEU A 12 -7.94 8.22 -17.88
C LEU A 12 -9.26 8.02 -17.12
N ALA A 13 -10.26 7.49 -17.81
CA ALA A 13 -11.53 7.10 -17.21
C ALA A 13 -11.27 5.94 -16.24
N ALA A 14 -11.43 6.18 -14.95
CA ALA A 14 -11.52 5.13 -13.95
C ALA A 14 -12.72 4.25 -14.28
N ALA A 15 -12.56 2.92 -14.20
CA ALA A 15 -13.64 1.97 -14.42
C ALA A 15 -14.84 2.30 -13.48
N PRO A 16 -16.08 2.25 -13.98
CA PRO A 16 -17.24 2.64 -13.19
C PRO A 16 -17.52 1.56 -12.13
N GLY A 17 -17.42 1.90 -10.84
CA GLY A 17 -17.99 1.08 -9.78
C GLY A 17 -17.31 1.15 -8.41
N GLU A 18 -16.01 1.41 -8.35
CA GLU A 18 -15.30 1.50 -7.07
C GLU A 18 -14.93 2.96 -6.78
N ALA A 19 -15.41 3.46 -5.64
CA ALA A 19 -15.01 4.76 -5.14
C ALA A 19 -13.48 4.76 -4.99
N VAL A 20 -12.83 5.77 -5.58
CA VAL A 20 -11.39 5.97 -5.38
C VAL A 20 -11.15 6.06 -3.87
N PRO A 21 -10.36 5.16 -3.26
CA PRO A 21 -10.15 5.17 -1.83
C PRO A 21 -9.68 6.54 -1.36
N THR A 22 -10.21 7.00 -0.25
CA THR A 22 -9.74 8.20 0.41
C THR A 22 -8.71 7.82 1.48
N MET A 23 -7.94 8.79 1.97
CA MET A 23 -7.01 8.57 3.10
C MET A 23 -7.68 7.93 4.33
N ALA A 24 -8.97 8.16 4.54
CA ALA A 24 -9.72 7.57 5.65
C ALA A 24 -9.93 6.05 5.49
N ASP A 25 -9.99 5.56 4.24
CA ASP A 25 -10.23 4.16 3.93
C ASP A 25 -8.93 3.34 3.94
N VAL A 26 -7.80 4.00 3.72
CA VAL A 26 -6.47 3.39 3.60
C VAL A 26 -6.13 2.42 4.74
N PRO A 27 -6.34 2.75 6.02
CA PRO A 27 -6.02 1.83 7.11
C PRO A 27 -6.84 0.53 7.07
N ALA A 28 -8.13 0.62 6.74
CA ALA A 28 -9.02 -0.54 6.65
C ALA A 28 -8.61 -1.42 5.46
N LEU A 29 -8.39 -0.81 4.29
CA LEU A 29 -8.00 -1.51 3.08
C LEU A 29 -6.63 -2.21 3.23
N ALA A 30 -5.65 -1.55 3.85
CA ALA A 30 -4.35 -2.15 4.11
C ALA A 30 -4.44 -3.36 5.05
N LYS A 31 -5.23 -3.25 6.13
CA LYS A 31 -5.47 -4.39 7.04
C LYS A 31 -6.15 -5.54 6.31
N THR A 32 -7.13 -5.27 5.45
CA THR A 32 -7.79 -6.30 4.64
C THR A 32 -6.81 -6.97 3.67
N ALA A 33 -5.98 -6.21 2.97
CA ALA A 33 -4.98 -6.75 2.03
C ALA A 33 -3.97 -7.66 2.74
N VAL A 34 -3.47 -7.23 3.90
CA VAL A 34 -2.54 -8.03 4.72
C VAL A 34 -3.24 -9.28 5.28
N ALA A 35 -4.42 -9.13 5.89
CA ALA A 35 -5.17 -10.25 6.46
C ALA A 35 -5.48 -11.34 5.44
N ARG A 36 -5.83 -10.97 4.20
CA ARG A 36 -6.06 -11.93 3.09
C ARG A 36 -4.82 -12.76 2.73
N ARG A 37 -3.61 -12.24 2.98
CA ARG A 37 -2.36 -12.89 2.56
C ARG A 37 -1.79 -13.83 3.62
N ILE A 38 -1.96 -13.51 4.89
CA ILE A 38 -1.30 -14.22 6.01
C ILE A 38 -2.25 -14.80 7.05
N ASP A 39 -3.57 -14.73 6.81
CA ASP A 39 -4.63 -15.31 7.67
C ASP A 39 -4.46 -14.95 9.15
N VAL A 40 -4.16 -13.68 9.42
CA VAL A 40 -4.03 -13.13 10.78
C VAL A 40 -5.23 -12.27 11.12
N PRO A 41 -5.60 -12.18 12.41
CA PRO A 41 -6.60 -11.23 12.83
C PRO A 41 -6.12 -9.79 12.58
N ALA A 42 -7.03 -8.90 12.20
CA ALA A 42 -6.71 -7.48 11.96
C ALA A 42 -6.12 -6.76 13.19
N SER A 43 -6.30 -7.31 14.39
CA SER A 43 -5.70 -6.85 15.64
C SER A 43 -4.18 -7.09 15.72
N ALA A 44 -3.66 -8.07 14.97
CA ALA A 44 -2.23 -8.34 14.88
C ALA A 44 -1.51 -7.39 13.90
N ILE A 45 -2.26 -6.57 13.16
CA ILE A 45 -1.72 -5.70 12.11
C ILE A 45 -1.61 -4.26 12.63
N HIS A 46 -0.37 -3.80 12.79
CA HIS A 46 -0.01 -2.48 13.28
C HIS A 46 0.47 -1.60 12.12
N ILE A 47 -0.30 -0.57 11.80
CA ILE A 47 0.10 0.40 10.78
C ILE A 47 1.03 1.43 11.43
N LEU A 48 2.22 1.59 10.86
CA LEU A 48 3.21 2.56 11.31
C LEU A 48 3.09 3.88 10.55
N ASN A 49 2.91 3.79 9.23
CA ASN A 49 2.81 4.96 8.36
C ASN A 49 1.82 4.70 7.22
N ALA A 50 1.03 5.72 6.86
CA ALA A 50 0.15 5.71 5.71
C ALA A 50 0.16 7.10 5.06
N LYS A 51 0.51 7.18 3.78
CA LYS A 51 0.64 8.46 3.07
C LYS A 51 0.38 8.31 1.57
N PRO A 52 0.04 9.41 0.86
CA PRO A 52 0.03 9.41 -0.59
C PRO A 52 1.38 8.97 -1.15
N SER A 53 1.37 8.11 -2.17
CA SER A 53 2.59 7.70 -2.83
C SER A 53 3.06 8.77 -3.79
N GLU A 54 4.35 9.10 -3.75
CA GLU A 54 4.98 10.05 -4.68
C GLU A 54 5.41 9.36 -5.99
N ARG A 55 5.50 8.02 -5.99
CA ARG A 55 6.03 7.24 -7.12
C ARG A 55 4.96 6.44 -7.86
N MET A 56 3.86 6.10 -7.20
CA MET A 56 2.77 5.30 -7.77
C MET A 56 1.43 5.98 -7.49
N PRO A 57 0.39 5.76 -8.31
CA PRO A 57 -0.95 6.24 -7.99
C PRO A 57 -1.49 5.59 -6.71
N GLY A 58 -2.03 6.41 -5.80
CA GLY A 58 -2.68 5.95 -4.57
C GLY A 58 -1.87 6.20 -3.30
N PHE A 59 -1.90 5.25 -2.36
CA PHE A 59 -1.35 5.40 -1.02
C PHE A 59 -0.38 4.28 -0.68
N VAL A 60 0.70 4.62 0.00
CA VAL A 60 1.63 3.65 0.57
C VAL A 60 1.32 3.48 2.04
N VAL A 61 1.27 2.21 2.47
CA VAL A 61 1.09 1.83 3.86
C VAL A 61 2.21 0.91 4.27
N CYS A 62 2.86 1.26 5.37
CA CYS A 62 3.92 0.48 5.99
C CYS A 62 3.49 0.11 7.41
N GLY A 63 3.78 -1.11 7.82
CA GLY A 63 3.40 -1.57 9.14
C GLY A 63 4.06 -2.87 9.53
N ARG A 64 3.70 -3.35 10.71
CA ARG A 64 4.17 -4.62 11.24
C ARG A 64 3.00 -5.52 11.53
N VAL A 65 3.22 -6.82 11.42
CA VAL A 65 2.26 -7.83 11.78
C VAL A 65 2.85 -8.79 12.79
N ASP A 66 2.15 -8.98 13.89
CA ASP A 66 2.53 -9.97 14.88
C ASP A 66 2.22 -11.35 14.31
N THR A 67 3.26 -12.17 14.16
CA THR A 67 3.10 -13.53 13.66
C THR A 67 3.02 -14.50 14.83
N ALA A 68 2.17 -15.52 14.70
CA ALA A 68 2.04 -16.57 15.71
C ALA A 68 3.26 -17.51 15.80
N SER A 69 4.35 -17.21 15.09
CA SER A 69 5.56 -18.01 14.90
C SER A 69 6.37 -18.29 16.17
N GLY A 70 5.89 -17.92 17.35
CA GLY A 70 6.48 -18.28 18.64
C GLY A 70 7.79 -17.57 19.00
N THR A 71 8.38 -16.79 18.08
CA THR A 71 9.63 -16.05 18.33
C THR A 71 9.42 -14.62 18.84
N GLY A 72 8.17 -14.13 18.91
CA GLY A 72 7.90 -12.72 19.22
C GLY A 72 8.32 -11.76 18.10
N ASP A 73 8.67 -12.29 16.93
CA ASP A 73 9.09 -11.51 15.78
C ASP A 73 7.86 -10.96 15.04
N SER A 74 7.71 -9.64 15.11
CA SER A 74 6.82 -8.88 14.25
C SER A 74 7.38 -8.86 12.83
N GLU A 75 6.61 -9.32 11.84
CA GLU A 75 6.99 -9.22 10.43
C GLU A 75 6.64 -7.85 9.89
N ARG A 76 7.52 -7.32 9.06
CA ARG A 76 7.31 -6.07 8.35
C ARG A 76 6.48 -6.30 7.08
N PHE A 77 5.49 -5.44 6.83
CA PHE A 77 4.73 -5.41 5.58
C PHE A 77 4.70 -4.03 4.89
N PHE A 78 4.47 -4.06 3.58
CA PHE A 78 4.28 -2.91 2.70
C PHE A 78 3.07 -3.14 1.78
N VAL A 79 2.18 -2.16 1.66
CA VAL A 79 0.98 -2.21 0.79
C VAL A 79 0.87 -0.92 -0.01
N ILE A 80 0.38 -1.01 -1.25
CA ILE A 80 0.05 0.15 -2.08
C ILE A 80 -1.45 0.12 -2.37
N ILE A 81 -2.26 1.01 -1.79
CA ILE A 81 -3.71 1.10 -2.05
C ILE A 81 -3.97 1.99 -3.27
N PRO A 82 -4.87 1.65 -4.22
CA PRO A 82 -5.86 0.56 -4.20
C PRO A 82 -5.32 -0.82 -4.59
N GLY A 83 -4.02 -0.97 -4.82
CA GLY A 83 -3.43 -2.29 -5.03
C GLY A 83 -3.67 -3.20 -3.82
N ASP A 84 -4.42 -4.28 -4.02
CA ASP A 84 -4.69 -5.30 -3.01
C ASP A 84 -3.46 -6.18 -2.69
N PHE A 85 -2.24 -5.69 -2.95
CA PHE A 85 -1.01 -6.43 -2.80
C PHE A 85 -0.22 -5.98 -1.57
N ALA A 86 -0.10 -6.90 -0.61
CA ALA A 86 0.80 -6.76 0.54
C ALA A 86 2.09 -7.56 0.30
N ILE A 87 3.24 -6.94 0.52
CA ILE A 87 4.55 -7.57 0.54
C ILE A 87 4.97 -7.71 2.00
N LEU A 88 5.36 -8.91 2.41
CA LEU A 88 5.86 -9.18 3.76
C LEU A 88 7.33 -9.59 3.74
N ASP A 89 8.00 -9.51 4.89
CA ASP A 89 9.40 -9.95 5.05
C ASP A 89 9.63 -11.38 4.50
N ARG A 90 8.65 -12.28 4.72
CA ARG A 90 8.67 -13.66 4.21
C ARG A 90 8.65 -13.78 2.69
N ASP A 91 8.12 -12.78 1.98
CA ASP A 91 8.06 -12.75 0.51
C ASP A 91 9.42 -12.33 -0.09
N GLY A 92 10.27 -11.70 0.71
CA GLY A 92 11.59 -11.24 0.31
C GLY A 92 12.00 -10.02 1.10
N ARG A 93 12.79 -10.23 2.16
CA ARG A 93 13.26 -9.16 3.05
C ARG A 93 13.94 -8.01 2.31
N SER A 94 14.72 -8.30 1.26
CA SER A 94 15.37 -7.26 0.44
C SER A 94 14.38 -6.39 -0.35
N LEU A 95 13.25 -6.97 -0.79
CA LEU A 95 12.19 -6.26 -1.50
C LEU A 95 11.49 -5.30 -0.53
N VAL A 96 11.16 -5.83 0.65
CA VAL A 96 10.57 -5.06 1.75
C VAL A 96 11.48 -3.91 2.17
N ASP A 97 12.77 -4.16 2.40
CA ASP A 97 13.77 -3.13 2.72
C ASP A 97 13.81 -2.02 1.65
N THR A 98 13.82 -2.41 0.37
CA THR A 98 13.86 -1.46 -0.74
C THR A 98 12.64 -0.54 -0.73
N TYR A 99 11.44 -1.10 -0.60
CA TYR A 99 10.22 -0.29 -0.56
C TYR A 99 10.09 0.52 0.73
N TRP A 100 10.57 0.00 1.86
CA TRP A 100 10.57 0.71 3.13
C TRP A 100 11.40 1.98 3.08
N SER A 101 12.65 1.86 2.64
CA SER A 101 13.57 3.00 2.52
C SER A 101 13.13 3.95 1.43
N ALA A 102 12.67 3.44 0.28
CA ALA A 102 12.17 4.25 -0.83
C ALA A 102 10.96 5.12 -0.46
N ASN A 103 10.16 4.67 0.50
CA ASN A 103 8.95 5.38 0.94
C ASN A 103 9.11 5.99 2.34
N HIS A 104 10.32 6.07 2.91
CA HIS A 104 10.59 6.70 4.21
C HIS A 104 9.64 6.22 5.31
N CYS A 105 9.51 4.90 5.44
CA CYS A 105 8.64 4.27 6.42
C CYS A 105 9.35 4.00 7.76
N GLU A 106 10.28 4.89 8.12
CA GLU A 106 11.11 4.85 9.33
C GLU A 106 10.32 5.18 10.61
#